data_AF-A0A7S2ULN0-F1
#
_entry.id   AF-A0A7S2ULN0-F1
#
_cell.length_a   1.000
_cell.length_b   1.000
_cell.length_c   1.000
_cell.angle_alpha   90.00
_cell.angle_beta   90.00
_cell.angle_gamma   90.00
#
_symmetry.space_group_name_H-M   'P 1'
#
loop_
_entity.id
_entity.type
_entity.pdbx_description
1 polymer ?
#
loop_
_entity_poly.entity_id
_entity_poly.type
_entity_poly.pdbx_seq_one_letter_code
_entity_poly.pdbx_strand_id
1 'polypeptide(L)'
;ETFDELVDQFKEWYPHLKEAPRPVVICGPSGVGKGTLIELLMKQFPNDQFGFSVSHTTRKPREGEVDGVHYNFSTVEKIKQEIAEGKFIEHAEVHGNYYGTSVEAVESVQMAGKICVLDIDVQGAESVKKSSLKPIYIFIAPPSVKVLETRLRGRGSENEESLKKRLGNSFKELEYSEQKGNFDQIFVNDDLMNTLEAMVFAFKEWYPHLVEDESLAIATDEQRSCAEKKCIIS
;
A
#
# COMPACT_ATOMS: atom_id res chain seq x y z
N GLU A 1 3.34 20.50 -34.61
CA GLU A 1 3.80 19.61 -33.55
C GLU A 1 2.61 19.16 -32.72
N THR A 2 2.50 17.87 -32.45
CA THR A 2 1.51 17.31 -31.52
C THR A 2 1.96 17.51 -30.07
N PHE A 3 1.06 17.36 -29.11
CA PHE A 3 1.41 17.46 -27.68
C PHE A 3 2.50 16.44 -27.31
N ASP A 4 2.41 15.23 -27.85
CA ASP A 4 3.40 14.16 -27.63
C ASP A 4 4.78 14.53 -28.20
N GLU A 5 4.85 15.13 -29.40
CA GLU A 5 6.11 15.61 -30.00
C GLU A 5 6.77 16.73 -29.16
N LEU A 6 6.00 17.60 -28.53
CA LEU A 6 6.50 18.65 -27.64
C LEU A 6 7.02 18.07 -26.31
N VAL A 7 6.34 17.05 -25.76
CA VAL A 7 6.80 16.34 -24.56
C VAL A 7 8.11 15.61 -24.83
N ASP A 8 8.25 14.98 -25.99
CA ASP A 8 9.48 14.29 -26.38
C ASP A 8 10.65 15.26 -26.59
N GLN A 9 10.44 16.40 -27.28
CA GLN A 9 11.46 17.45 -27.38
C GLN A 9 11.84 18.02 -26.00
N PHE A 10 10.86 18.19 -25.11
CA PHE A 10 11.13 18.69 -23.77
C PHE A 10 11.97 17.71 -22.94
N LYS A 11 11.67 16.41 -23.02
CA LYS A 11 12.49 15.34 -22.39
C LYS A 11 13.91 15.31 -22.94
N GLU A 12 14.08 15.57 -24.24
CA GLU A 12 15.39 15.65 -24.88
C GLU A 12 16.20 16.86 -24.40
N TRP A 13 15.53 18.00 -24.14
CA TRP A 13 16.16 19.22 -23.61
C TRP A 13 16.46 19.14 -22.11
N TYR A 14 15.69 18.35 -21.36
CA TYR A 14 15.84 18.18 -19.92
C TYR A 14 15.99 16.71 -19.52
N PRO A 15 17.06 16.01 -19.97
CA PRO A 15 17.24 14.57 -19.73
C PRO A 15 17.45 14.21 -18.25
N HIS A 16 17.61 15.20 -17.39
CA HIS A 16 17.73 15.09 -15.93
C HIS A 16 16.38 15.15 -15.21
N LEU A 17 15.30 15.58 -15.88
CA LEU A 17 13.94 15.40 -15.41
C LEU A 17 13.58 13.91 -15.62
N LYS A 18 14.10 13.06 -14.74
CA LYS A 18 13.71 11.66 -14.68
C LYS A 18 12.20 11.60 -14.47
N GLU A 19 11.50 10.85 -15.32
CA GLU A 19 10.11 10.48 -15.01
C GLU A 19 10.09 9.85 -13.62
N ALA A 20 9.15 10.32 -12.78
CA ALA A 20 9.00 9.77 -11.45
C ALA A 20 8.80 8.25 -11.55
N PRO A 21 9.41 7.45 -10.66
CA PRO A 21 9.21 6.01 -10.67
C PRO A 21 7.72 5.68 -10.66
N ARG A 22 7.34 4.67 -11.45
CA ARG A 22 5.98 4.15 -11.49
C ARG A 22 5.53 3.83 -10.05
N PRO A 23 4.34 4.24 -9.60
CA PRO A 23 3.87 3.92 -8.25
C PRO A 23 3.53 2.45 -8.10
N VAL A 24 3.39 2.01 -6.85
CA VAL A 24 2.92 0.68 -6.49
C VAL A 24 1.68 0.78 -5.62
N VAL A 25 0.65 0.00 -5.97
CA VAL A 25 -0.54 -0.21 -5.15
C VAL A 25 -0.40 -1.57 -4.48
N ILE A 26 -0.51 -1.61 -3.16
CA ILE A 26 -0.48 -2.84 -2.38
C ILE A 26 -1.84 -3.02 -1.72
N CYS A 27 -2.53 -4.09 -2.13
CA CYS A 27 -3.82 -4.49 -1.59
C CYS A 27 -3.70 -5.79 -0.80
N GLY A 28 -4.74 -6.11 -0.04
CA GLY A 28 -4.83 -7.37 0.68
C GLY A 28 -5.68 -7.22 1.94
N PRO A 29 -6.30 -8.31 2.41
CA PRO A 29 -7.27 -8.23 3.49
C PRO A 29 -6.68 -7.68 4.77
N SER A 30 -7.53 -7.01 5.56
CA SER A 30 -7.16 -6.58 6.91
C SER A 30 -6.73 -7.80 7.74
N GLY A 31 -5.60 -7.72 8.44
CA GLY A 31 -5.04 -8.87 9.15
C GLY A 31 -3.95 -9.63 8.39
N VAL A 32 -3.70 -9.30 7.11
CA VAL A 32 -2.73 -10.05 6.30
C VAL A 32 -1.27 -9.66 6.55
N GLY A 33 -0.98 -8.60 7.31
CA GLY A 33 0.39 -8.15 7.63
C GLY A 33 0.98 -7.11 6.66
N LYS A 34 0.15 -6.51 5.80
CA LYS A 34 0.56 -5.55 4.76
C LYS A 34 1.35 -4.35 5.31
N GLY A 35 0.85 -3.67 6.35
CA GLY A 35 1.55 -2.53 6.94
C GLY A 35 2.95 -2.89 7.46
N THR A 36 3.10 -4.07 8.07
CA THR A 36 4.41 -4.58 8.52
C THR A 36 5.33 -4.86 7.34
N LEU A 37 4.85 -5.51 6.27
CA LEU A 37 5.62 -5.75 5.06
C LEU A 37 6.08 -4.43 4.40
N ILE A 38 5.22 -3.41 4.36
CA ILE A 38 5.56 -2.09 3.82
C ILE A 38 6.64 -1.42 4.67
N GLU A 39 6.49 -1.41 6.01
CA GLU A 39 7.50 -0.86 6.92
C GLU A 39 8.87 -1.53 6.72
N LEU A 40 8.90 -2.86 6.60
CA LEU A 40 10.12 -3.61 6.39
C LEU A 40 10.71 -3.39 4.99
N LEU A 41 9.88 -3.35 3.95
CA LEU A 41 10.31 -3.07 2.58
C LEU A 41 10.99 -1.70 2.49
N MET A 42 10.38 -0.68 3.09
CA MET A 42 10.93 0.67 3.12
C MET A 42 12.26 0.74 3.87
N LYS A 43 12.47 -0.11 4.90
CA LYS A 43 13.76 -0.21 5.60
C LYS A 43 14.83 -0.94 4.80
N GLN A 44 14.45 -1.94 4.01
CA GLN A 44 15.39 -2.72 3.20
C GLN A 44 16.12 -1.88 2.14
N PHE A 45 15.46 -0.83 1.65
CA PHE A 45 16.00 0.07 0.64
C PHE A 45 16.31 1.45 1.26
N PRO A 46 17.52 1.63 1.81
CA PRO A 46 17.96 2.90 2.38
C PRO A 46 18.11 3.95 1.26
N ASN A 47 18.32 5.21 1.63
CA ASN A 47 18.45 6.36 0.70
C ASN A 47 17.13 6.86 0.10
N ASP A 48 16.04 6.78 0.87
CA ASP A 48 14.82 7.51 0.54
C ASP A 48 14.21 7.12 -0.82
N GLN A 49 14.41 5.88 -1.28
CA GLN A 49 13.95 5.42 -2.60
C GLN A 49 12.42 5.24 -2.67
N PHE A 50 11.78 5.06 -1.51
CA PHE A 50 10.33 4.93 -1.36
C PHE A 50 9.73 6.11 -0.62
N GLY A 51 8.50 6.48 -0.98
CA GLY A 51 7.65 7.36 -0.19
C GLY A 51 6.27 6.75 -0.03
N PHE A 52 5.70 6.91 1.16
CA PHE A 52 4.36 6.42 1.45
C PHE A 52 3.33 7.51 1.17
N SER A 53 2.32 7.21 0.36
CA SER A 53 1.17 8.11 0.18
C SER A 53 0.25 7.96 1.38
N VAL A 54 0.38 8.86 2.36
CA VAL A 54 -0.43 8.83 3.58
C VAL A 54 -1.89 9.16 3.25
N SER A 55 -2.74 8.13 3.14
CA SER A 55 -4.16 8.29 2.83
C SER A 55 -4.92 8.96 3.98
N HIS A 56 -6.07 9.55 3.67
CA HIS A 56 -6.99 10.11 4.64
C HIS A 56 -7.95 9.04 5.15
N THR A 57 -8.38 9.15 6.41
CA THR A 57 -9.47 8.30 6.92
C THR A 57 -10.31 8.99 7.98
N THR A 58 -11.61 8.63 8.05
CA THR A 58 -12.50 9.05 9.14
C THR A 58 -12.52 8.09 10.33
N ARG A 59 -11.86 6.94 10.18
CA ARG A 59 -11.69 5.99 11.28
C ARG A 59 -10.85 6.65 12.38
N LYS A 60 -11.15 6.34 13.65
CA LYS A 60 -10.26 6.72 14.76
C LYS A 60 -8.93 5.95 14.73
N PRO A 61 -7.79 6.57 15.08
CA PRO A 61 -6.50 5.87 15.18
C PRO A 61 -6.57 4.63 16.08
N ARG A 62 -5.87 3.55 15.71
CA ARG A 62 -5.60 2.40 16.60
C ARG A 62 -4.42 2.74 17.51
N GLU A 63 -4.22 1.92 18.54
CA GLU A 63 -3.04 2.01 19.38
C GLU A 63 -1.75 1.90 18.55
N GLY A 64 -0.84 2.85 18.73
CA GLY A 64 0.41 2.94 17.97
C GLY A 64 0.32 3.68 16.63
N GLU A 65 -0.87 3.95 16.10
CA GLU A 65 -1.02 4.76 14.88
C GLU A 65 -0.81 6.26 15.19
N VAL A 66 -0.08 6.91 14.29
CA VAL A 66 0.30 8.33 14.37
C VAL A 66 -0.27 9.08 13.17
N ASP A 67 -0.93 10.19 13.45
CA ASP A 67 -1.50 11.11 12.45
C ASP A 67 -0.41 11.70 11.54
N GLY A 68 -0.68 11.78 10.24
CA GLY A 68 0.28 12.23 9.22
C GLY A 68 1.40 11.22 8.91
N VAL A 69 1.43 10.07 9.58
CA VAL A 69 2.40 8.98 9.32
C VAL A 69 1.69 7.76 8.76
N HIS A 70 0.66 7.27 9.46
CA HIS A 70 -0.07 6.07 9.06
C HIS A 70 -1.30 6.44 8.23
N TYR A 71 -2.04 7.44 8.69
CA TYR A 71 -3.15 8.08 7.99
C TYR A 71 -3.21 9.56 8.35
N ASN A 72 -3.82 10.35 7.48
CA ASN A 72 -4.34 11.67 7.80
C ASN A 72 -5.74 11.49 8.39
N PHE A 73 -5.86 11.50 9.71
CA PHE A 73 -7.11 11.29 10.41
C PHE A 73 -7.99 12.54 10.30
N SER A 74 -9.15 12.39 9.68
CA SER A 74 -10.02 13.48 9.25
C SER A 74 -11.47 13.26 9.69
N THR A 75 -12.32 14.25 9.47
CA THR A 75 -13.77 14.13 9.73
C THR A 75 -14.51 13.73 8.46
N VAL A 76 -15.71 13.16 8.63
CA VAL A 76 -16.58 12.78 7.50
C VAL A 76 -16.93 14.00 6.66
N GLU A 77 -17.19 15.13 7.30
CA GLU A 77 -17.53 16.40 6.65
C GLU A 77 -16.38 16.88 5.77
N LYS A 78 -15.15 16.85 6.29
CA LYS A 78 -13.96 17.29 5.57
C LYS A 78 -13.67 16.38 4.37
N ILE A 79 -13.67 15.05 4.54
CA ILE A 79 -13.43 14.13 3.42
C ILE A 79 -14.50 14.31 2.34
N LYS A 80 -15.79 14.42 2.69
CA LYS A 80 -16.85 14.64 1.70
C LYS A 80 -16.70 15.95 0.94
N GLN A 81 -16.26 17.01 1.61
CA GLN A 81 -15.95 18.27 0.96
C GLN A 81 -14.79 18.11 -0.05
N GLU A 82 -13.69 17.49 0.37
CA GLU A 82 -12.50 17.28 -0.48
C GLU A 82 -12.79 16.34 -1.66
N ILE A 83 -13.71 15.36 -1.51
CA ILE A 83 -14.25 14.56 -2.60
C ILE A 83 -15.00 15.44 -3.60
N ALA A 84 -15.88 16.32 -3.14
CA ALA A 84 -16.64 17.22 -4.02
C ALA A 84 -15.73 18.23 -4.75
N GLU A 85 -14.59 18.58 -4.15
CA GLU A 85 -13.55 19.42 -4.74
C GLU A 85 -12.60 18.65 -5.70
N GLY A 86 -12.76 17.32 -5.83
CA GLY A 86 -11.92 16.51 -6.73
C GLY A 86 -10.48 16.32 -6.25
N LYS A 87 -10.22 16.42 -4.93
CA LYS A 87 -8.86 16.33 -4.36
C LYS A 87 -8.31 14.91 -4.22
N PHE A 88 -9.13 13.89 -4.46
CA PHE A 88 -8.77 12.49 -4.30
C PHE A 88 -8.59 11.78 -5.64
N ILE A 89 -7.50 11.02 -5.77
CA ILE A 89 -7.31 10.07 -6.90
C ILE A 89 -8.30 8.91 -6.77
N GLU A 90 -8.49 8.45 -5.54
CA GLU A 90 -9.47 7.43 -5.19
C GLU A 90 -10.06 7.74 -3.82
N HIS A 91 -11.30 7.30 -3.62
CA HIS A 91 -11.91 7.27 -2.30
C HIS A 91 -12.88 6.08 -2.20
N ALA A 92 -13.04 5.54 -1.00
CA ALA A 92 -13.94 4.44 -0.71
C ALA A 92 -14.60 4.59 0.66
N GLU A 93 -15.81 4.07 0.80
CA GLU A 93 -16.45 3.89 2.10
C GLU A 93 -16.33 2.43 2.53
N VAL A 94 -15.57 2.18 3.59
CA VAL A 94 -15.26 0.84 4.09
C VAL A 94 -15.66 0.75 5.55
N HIS A 95 -16.61 -0.14 5.84
CA HIS A 95 -17.15 -0.34 7.19
C HIS A 95 -17.67 0.96 7.85
N GLY A 96 -18.29 1.84 7.06
CA GLY A 96 -18.84 3.12 7.55
C GLY A 96 -17.77 4.20 7.82
N ASN A 97 -16.52 3.99 7.40
CA ASN A 97 -15.49 5.01 7.41
C ASN A 97 -15.10 5.36 5.98
N TYR A 98 -14.82 6.63 5.73
CA TYR A 98 -14.27 7.07 4.45
C TYR A 98 -12.76 6.93 4.47
N TYR A 99 -12.21 6.53 3.32
CA TYR A 99 -10.79 6.50 3.01
C TYR A 99 -10.58 7.23 1.69
N GLY A 100 -9.42 7.87 1.53
CA GLY A 100 -9.07 8.45 0.24
C GLY A 100 -7.60 8.84 0.13
N THR A 101 -7.03 8.61 -1.05
CA THR A 101 -5.67 8.98 -1.41
C THR A 101 -5.69 10.28 -2.20
N SER A 102 -5.18 11.36 -1.60
CA SER A 102 -5.19 12.68 -2.21
C SER A 102 -4.19 12.78 -3.36
N VAL A 103 -4.53 13.56 -4.39
CA VAL A 103 -3.64 13.85 -5.53
C VAL A 103 -2.29 14.38 -5.03
N GLU A 104 -2.31 15.34 -4.11
CA GLU A 104 -1.13 15.94 -3.49
C GLU A 104 -0.22 14.92 -2.78
N ALA A 105 -0.80 13.90 -2.13
CA ALA A 105 -0.03 12.88 -1.41
C ALA A 105 0.78 12.01 -2.38
N VAL A 106 0.24 11.75 -3.56
CA VAL A 106 0.94 10.99 -4.59
C VAL A 106 1.94 11.88 -5.33
N GLU A 107 1.53 13.10 -5.72
CA GLU A 107 2.38 14.05 -6.44
C GLU A 107 3.61 14.44 -5.63
N SER A 108 3.47 14.70 -4.33
CA SER A 108 4.61 15.04 -3.46
C SER A 108 5.69 13.96 -3.43
N VAL A 109 5.30 12.69 -3.40
CA VAL A 109 6.23 11.55 -3.44
C VAL A 109 6.88 11.42 -4.81
N GLN A 110 6.09 11.55 -5.89
CA GLN A 110 6.58 11.48 -7.26
C GLN A 110 7.55 12.63 -7.59
N MET A 111 7.25 13.85 -7.16
CA MET A 111 8.14 15.01 -7.32
C MET A 111 9.46 14.87 -6.56
N ALA A 112 9.47 14.10 -5.47
CA ALA A 112 10.69 13.74 -4.76
C ALA A 112 11.51 12.64 -5.46
N GLY A 113 11.06 12.14 -6.61
CA GLY A 113 11.74 11.10 -7.39
C GLY A 113 11.68 9.71 -6.74
N LYS A 114 10.74 9.49 -5.81
CA LYS A 114 10.61 8.24 -5.05
C LYS A 114 9.53 7.33 -5.64
N ILE A 115 9.64 6.03 -5.40
CA ILE A 115 8.57 5.07 -5.68
C ILE A 115 7.45 5.31 -4.68
N CYS A 116 6.30 5.75 -5.18
CA CYS A 116 5.12 6.01 -4.35
C CYS A 116 4.40 4.70 -4.00
N VAL A 117 4.26 4.42 -2.70
CA VAL A 117 3.55 3.26 -2.16
C VAL A 117 2.16 3.68 -1.71
N LEU A 118 1.13 3.05 -2.29
CA LEU A 118 -0.27 3.23 -1.94
C LEU A 118 -0.78 1.96 -1.23
N ASP A 119 -1.10 2.09 0.06
CA ASP A 119 -1.80 1.04 0.84
C ASP A 119 -3.32 1.33 0.79
N ILE A 120 -4.01 0.66 -0.13
CA ILE A 120 -5.45 0.84 -0.37
C ILE A 120 -6.17 -0.51 -0.48
N ASP A 121 -7.48 -0.51 -0.26
CA ASP A 121 -8.30 -1.71 -0.42
C ASP A 121 -8.56 -2.02 -1.92
N VAL A 122 -9.25 -3.13 -2.18
CA VAL A 122 -9.59 -3.55 -3.54
C VAL A 122 -10.45 -2.51 -4.27
N GLN A 123 -11.37 -1.85 -3.57
CA GLN A 123 -12.23 -0.81 -4.15
C GLN A 123 -11.42 0.43 -4.56
N GLY A 124 -10.46 0.83 -3.72
CA GLY A 124 -9.48 1.86 -4.03
C GLY A 124 -8.65 1.49 -5.25
N ALA A 125 -8.13 0.25 -5.33
CA ALA A 125 -7.37 -0.21 -6.49
C ALA A 125 -8.17 -0.18 -7.79
N GLU A 126 -9.44 -0.62 -7.77
CA GLU A 126 -10.36 -0.51 -8.91
C GLU A 126 -10.56 0.95 -9.36
N SER A 127 -10.60 1.87 -8.41
CA SER A 127 -10.72 3.30 -8.70
C SER A 127 -9.43 3.85 -9.31
N VAL A 128 -8.26 3.48 -8.77
CA VAL A 128 -6.96 3.86 -9.32
C VAL A 128 -6.75 3.29 -10.73
N LYS A 129 -7.29 2.11 -11.06
CA LYS A 129 -7.22 1.55 -12.44
C LYS A 129 -7.88 2.45 -13.49
N LYS A 130 -8.79 3.34 -13.09
CA LYS A 130 -9.45 4.32 -13.97
C LYS A 130 -8.66 5.63 -14.10
N SER A 131 -7.61 5.81 -13.29
CA SER A 131 -6.73 6.98 -13.31
C SER A 131 -5.58 6.82 -14.31
N SER A 132 -4.86 7.92 -14.56
CA SER A 132 -3.63 7.92 -15.37
C SER A 132 -2.40 7.39 -14.61
N LEU A 133 -2.52 7.06 -13.31
CA LEU A 133 -1.39 6.72 -12.44
C LEU A 133 -0.65 5.45 -12.90
N LYS A 134 -1.39 4.52 -13.53
CA LYS A 134 -0.88 3.24 -14.04
C LYS A 134 0.13 2.57 -13.08
N PRO A 135 -0.19 2.33 -11.80
CA PRO A 135 0.76 1.73 -10.86
C PRO A 135 0.99 0.24 -11.14
N ILE A 136 1.98 -0.36 -10.49
CA ILE A 136 2.09 -1.82 -10.34
C ILE A 136 1.13 -2.25 -9.24
N TYR A 137 0.28 -3.24 -9.50
CA TYR A 137 -0.73 -3.73 -8.57
C TYR A 137 -0.27 -5.03 -7.91
N ILE A 138 -0.14 -5.01 -6.60
CA ILE A 138 0.26 -6.15 -5.79
C ILE A 138 -0.87 -6.54 -4.85
N PHE A 139 -1.13 -7.83 -4.70
CA PHE A 139 -2.03 -8.36 -3.67
C PHE A 139 -1.25 -9.22 -2.67
N ILE A 140 -1.44 -8.95 -1.38
CA ILE A 140 -0.93 -9.77 -0.29
C ILE A 140 -2.06 -10.69 0.18
N ALA A 141 -1.94 -11.99 -0.11
CA ALA A 141 -2.89 -13.02 0.29
C ALA A 141 -2.50 -13.68 1.62
N PRO A 142 -3.45 -14.08 2.47
CA PRO A 142 -3.18 -14.96 3.59
C PRO A 142 -2.94 -16.40 3.09
N PRO A 143 -2.21 -17.25 3.85
CA PRO A 143 -2.04 -18.66 3.51
C PRO A 143 -3.36 -19.44 3.59
N SER A 144 -4.29 -18.98 4.43
CA SER A 144 -5.67 -19.45 4.46
C SER A 144 -6.57 -18.45 5.18
N VAL A 145 -7.87 -18.53 4.93
CA VAL A 145 -8.89 -17.74 5.65
C VAL A 145 -8.86 -18.04 7.16
N LYS A 146 -8.55 -19.27 7.56
CA LYS A 146 -8.45 -19.66 8.98
C LYS A 146 -7.30 -18.96 9.68
N VAL A 147 -6.15 -18.80 9.00
CA VAL A 147 -5.01 -18.03 9.52
C VAL A 147 -5.38 -16.55 9.63
N LEU A 148 -6.08 -16.00 8.62
CA LEU A 148 -6.55 -14.62 8.66
C LEU A 148 -7.49 -14.35 9.84
N GLU A 149 -8.46 -15.24 10.10
CA GLU A 149 -9.35 -15.16 11.26
C GLU A 149 -8.56 -15.18 12.57
N THR A 150 -7.59 -16.08 12.68
CA THR A 150 -6.75 -16.20 13.88
C THR A 150 -5.98 -14.90 14.14
N ARG A 151 -5.41 -14.28 13.10
CA ARG A 151 -4.70 -12.99 13.19
C ARG A 151 -5.65 -11.86 13.61
N LEU A 152 -6.84 -11.79 13.00
CA LEU A 152 -7.86 -10.77 13.35
C LEU A 152 -8.35 -10.89 14.79
N ARG A 153 -8.56 -12.12 15.30
CA ARG A 153 -8.91 -12.37 16.70
C ARG A 153 -7.77 -12.00 17.66
N GLY A 154 -6.53 -12.28 17.26
CA GLY A 154 -5.33 -12.00 18.05
C GLY A 154 -5.11 -10.52 18.38
N ARG A 155 -5.63 -9.60 17.56
CA ARG A 155 -5.55 -8.14 17.80
C ARG A 155 -6.35 -7.66 19.01
N GLY A 156 -7.34 -8.43 19.48
CA GLY A 156 -8.15 -8.09 20.66
C GLY A 156 -9.05 -6.85 20.52
N SER A 157 -9.05 -6.17 19.37
CA SER A 157 -9.82 -4.95 19.11
C SER A 157 -11.21 -5.18 18.50
N GLU A 158 -11.55 -6.43 18.16
CA GLU A 158 -12.76 -6.77 17.41
C GLU A 158 -13.79 -7.49 18.29
N ASN A 159 -15.05 -7.10 18.18
CA ASN A 159 -16.17 -7.94 18.62
C ASN A 159 -16.57 -8.94 17.52
N GLU A 160 -17.37 -9.95 17.85
CA GLU A 160 -17.81 -11.00 16.91
C GLU A 160 -18.52 -10.45 15.67
N GLU A 161 -19.26 -9.35 15.80
CA GLU A 161 -19.97 -8.75 14.68
C GLU A 161 -19.00 -8.05 13.71
N SER A 162 -18.05 -7.27 14.23
CA SER A 162 -17.00 -6.63 13.43
C SER A 162 -16.08 -7.66 12.78
N LEU A 163 -15.78 -8.76 13.46
CA LEU A 163 -14.97 -9.84 12.93
C LEU A 163 -15.66 -10.53 11.74
N LYS A 164 -16.95 -10.89 11.89
CA LYS A 164 -17.74 -11.49 10.80
C LYS A 164 -17.82 -10.57 9.58
N LYS A 165 -18.01 -9.26 9.80
CA LYS A 165 -18.01 -8.26 8.73
C LYS A 165 -16.66 -8.21 7.99
N ARG A 166 -15.54 -8.22 8.72
CA ARG A 166 -14.20 -8.20 8.11
C ARG A 166 -13.87 -9.47 7.35
N LEU A 167 -14.20 -10.64 7.90
CA LEU A 167 -14.03 -11.92 7.21
C LEU A 167 -14.90 -11.98 5.95
N GLY A 168 -16.16 -11.54 6.04
CA GLY A 168 -17.06 -11.42 4.90
C GLY A 168 -16.49 -10.58 3.76
N ASN A 169 -15.88 -9.43 4.09
CA ASN A 169 -15.21 -8.58 3.10
C ASN A 169 -13.94 -9.23 2.54
N SER A 170 -13.16 -9.91 3.39
CA SER A 170 -11.94 -10.59 2.98
C SER A 170 -12.20 -11.65 1.91
N PHE A 171 -13.34 -12.35 1.95
CA PHE A 171 -13.72 -13.29 0.88
C PHE A 171 -13.86 -12.61 -0.48
N LYS A 172 -14.49 -11.42 -0.52
CA LYS A 172 -14.65 -10.66 -1.77
C LYS A 172 -13.31 -10.16 -2.30
N GLU A 173 -12.43 -9.73 -1.41
CA GLU A 173 -11.08 -9.29 -1.77
C GLU A 173 -10.25 -10.44 -2.34
N LEU A 174 -10.36 -11.64 -1.76
CA LEU A 174 -9.71 -12.85 -2.26
C LEU A 174 -10.27 -13.28 -3.62
N GLU A 175 -11.58 -13.33 -3.78
CA GLU A 175 -12.23 -13.65 -5.06
C GLU A 175 -11.80 -12.66 -6.16
N TYR A 176 -11.74 -11.36 -5.84
CA TYR A 176 -11.24 -10.36 -6.77
C TYR A 176 -9.77 -10.59 -7.15
N SER A 177 -8.94 -11.03 -6.20
CA SER A 177 -7.52 -11.32 -6.45
C SER A 177 -7.29 -12.52 -7.38
N GLU A 178 -8.20 -13.49 -7.40
CA GLU A 178 -8.12 -14.68 -8.26
C GLU A 178 -8.49 -14.39 -9.73
N GLN A 179 -9.16 -13.26 -9.99
CA GLN A 179 -9.53 -12.85 -11.34
C GLN A 179 -8.30 -12.35 -12.12
N LYS A 180 -8.12 -12.87 -13.34
CA LYS A 180 -6.98 -12.52 -14.20
C LYS A 180 -6.97 -11.03 -14.56
N GLY A 181 -5.80 -10.40 -14.43
CA GLY A 181 -5.56 -9.00 -14.83
C GLY A 181 -5.82 -7.96 -13.74
N ASN A 182 -6.29 -8.38 -12.56
CA ASN A 182 -6.52 -7.46 -11.45
C ASN A 182 -5.23 -7.07 -10.71
N PHE A 183 -4.28 -7.99 -10.59
CA PHE A 183 -2.98 -7.74 -9.96
C PHE A 183 -1.85 -8.21 -10.88
N ASP A 184 -0.76 -7.45 -10.89
CA ASP A 184 0.47 -7.80 -11.60
C ASP A 184 1.23 -8.91 -10.86
N GLN A 185 1.11 -8.95 -9.52
CA GLN A 185 1.73 -9.98 -8.68
C GLN A 185 0.90 -10.25 -7.41
N ILE A 186 0.88 -11.52 -6.98
CA ILE A 186 0.26 -11.95 -5.73
C ILE A 186 1.32 -12.60 -4.84
N PHE A 187 1.45 -12.15 -3.59
CA PHE A 187 2.33 -12.75 -2.58
C PHE A 187 1.49 -13.40 -1.47
N VAL A 188 1.80 -14.64 -1.13
CA VAL A 188 1.15 -15.34 0.00
C VAL A 188 1.97 -15.11 1.26
N ASN A 189 1.43 -14.35 2.21
CA ASN A 189 2.10 -14.02 3.48
C ASN A 189 1.89 -15.10 4.54
N ASP A 190 2.49 -16.26 4.29
CA ASP A 190 2.61 -17.35 5.28
C ASP A 190 3.71 -17.06 6.30
N ASP A 191 4.92 -16.76 5.80
CA ASP A 191 6.07 -16.30 6.55
C ASP A 191 6.44 -14.86 6.13
N LEU A 192 6.60 -13.98 7.11
CA LEU A 192 6.79 -12.56 6.89
C LEU A 192 8.12 -12.26 6.18
N MET A 193 9.20 -12.96 6.53
CA MET A 193 10.53 -12.67 6.01
C MET A 193 10.73 -13.24 4.62
N ASN A 194 10.25 -14.46 4.37
CA ASN A 194 10.26 -15.06 3.04
C ASN A 194 9.41 -14.23 2.07
N THR A 195 8.27 -13.70 2.55
CA THR A 195 7.43 -12.80 1.76
C THR A 195 8.14 -11.49 1.45
N LEU A 196 8.82 -10.90 2.44
CA LEU A 196 9.64 -9.71 2.24
C LEU A 196 10.74 -9.94 1.22
N GLU A 197 11.48 -11.04 1.30
CA GLU A 197 12.55 -11.38 0.36
C GLU A 197 12.01 -11.52 -1.07
N ALA A 198 10.88 -12.21 -1.24
CA ALA A 198 10.21 -12.32 -2.54
C ALA A 198 9.74 -10.95 -3.08
N MET A 199 9.23 -10.07 -2.20
CA MET A 199 8.88 -8.70 -2.58
C MET A 199 10.13 -7.91 -3.01
N VAL A 200 11.21 -7.96 -2.25
CA VAL A 200 12.47 -7.27 -2.56
C VAL A 200 13.01 -7.69 -3.93
N PHE A 201 12.97 -9.00 -4.23
CA PHE A 201 13.35 -9.51 -5.55
C PHE A 201 12.49 -8.91 -6.66
N ALA A 202 11.16 -8.98 -6.55
CA ALA A 202 10.25 -8.44 -7.55
C ALA A 202 10.40 -6.92 -7.74
N PHE A 203 10.59 -6.18 -6.65
CA PHE A 203 10.80 -4.73 -6.71
C PHE A 203 12.10 -4.37 -7.44
N LYS A 204 13.18 -5.15 -7.29
CA LYS A 204 14.41 -4.94 -8.07
C LYS A 204 14.20 -5.17 -9.56
N GLU A 205 13.40 -6.17 -9.94
CA GLU A 205 13.06 -6.41 -11.34
C GLU A 205 12.25 -5.24 -11.94
N TRP A 206 11.29 -4.71 -11.17
CA TRP A 206 10.45 -3.59 -11.61
C TRP A 206 11.16 -2.23 -11.56
N TYR A 207 12.08 -2.06 -10.62
CA TYR A 207 12.78 -0.81 -10.35
C TYR A 207 14.30 -1.06 -10.29
N PRO A 208 14.98 -1.13 -11.45
CA PRO A 208 16.41 -1.47 -11.51
C PRO A 208 17.36 -0.49 -10.80
N HIS A 209 16.86 0.65 -10.34
CA HIS A 209 17.61 1.67 -9.60
C HIS A 209 17.60 1.46 -8.07
N LEU A 210 16.90 0.43 -7.58
CA LEU A 210 16.89 0.10 -6.16
C LEU A 210 18.26 -0.43 -5.70
N VAL A 211 18.75 0.11 -4.58
CA VAL A 211 20.04 -0.25 -3.97
C VAL A 211 19.78 -0.68 -2.53
N GLU A 212 20.31 -1.83 -2.13
CA GLU A 212 20.13 -2.37 -0.78
C GLU A 212 21.11 -1.77 0.22
N ASP A 213 20.70 -1.77 1.50
CA ASP A 213 21.66 -1.71 2.59
C ASP A 213 22.22 -3.12 2.85
N GLU A 214 23.48 -3.37 2.50
CA GLU A 214 24.14 -4.63 2.85
C GLU A 214 24.24 -4.82 4.37
N SER A 215 24.11 -3.74 5.17
CA SER A 215 24.10 -3.83 6.65
C SER A 215 22.76 -4.27 7.24
N LEU A 216 21.67 -4.25 6.45
CA LEU A 216 20.33 -4.74 6.84
C LEU A 216 20.00 -6.11 6.25
N ALA A 217 20.98 -6.80 5.65
CA ALA A 217 20.80 -8.11 5.02
C ALA A 217 20.04 -9.08 5.96
N ILE A 218 18.78 -9.33 5.59
CA ILE A 218 17.76 -10.23 6.16
C ILE A 218 17.92 -10.46 7.68
N ALA A 219 17.10 -9.71 8.43
CA ALA A 219 16.78 -9.85 9.84
C ALA A 219 17.41 -11.07 10.56
N THR A 220 18.28 -10.78 11.53
CA THR A 220 18.73 -11.74 12.55
C THR A 220 17.52 -12.41 13.23
N ASP A 221 17.68 -13.61 13.81
CA ASP A 221 16.57 -14.34 14.45
C ASP A 221 15.81 -13.51 15.52
N GLU A 222 16.46 -12.52 16.15
CA GLU A 222 15.82 -11.55 17.05
C GLU A 222 14.85 -10.59 16.34
N GLN A 223 15.23 -10.08 15.17
CA GLN A 223 14.38 -9.22 14.36
C GLN A 223 13.19 -10.00 13.77
N ARG A 224 13.37 -11.30 13.45
CA ARG A 224 12.29 -12.21 13.06
C ARG A 224 11.24 -12.34 14.16
N SER A 225 11.66 -12.61 15.38
CA SER A 225 10.75 -12.75 16.54
C SER A 225 10.00 -11.45 16.88
N CYS A 226 10.63 -10.28 16.71
CA CYS A 226 10.00 -8.99 16.95
C CYS A 226 8.96 -8.64 15.86
N ALA A 227 9.27 -8.91 14.59
CA ALA A 227 8.39 -8.66 13.47
C ALA A 227 7.14 -9.57 13.48
N GLU A 228 7.30 -10.84 13.85
CA GLU A 228 6.17 -11.77 14.07
C GLU A 228 5.19 -11.25 15.14
N LYS A 229 5.71 -10.71 16.25
CA LYS A 229 4.87 -10.11 17.30
C LYS A 229 4.14 -8.86 16.83
N LYS A 230 4.78 -8.00 16.02
CA LYS A 230 4.13 -6.82 15.43
C LYS A 230 3.03 -7.19 14.42
N CYS A 231 3.23 -8.24 13.63
CA CYS A 231 2.22 -8.72 12.66
C CYS A 231 0.91 -9.17 13.32
N ILE A 232 0.95 -9.63 14.58
CA ILE A 232 -0.24 -9.99 15.36
C ILE A 232 -1.04 -8.73 15.77
N ILE A 233 -0.37 -7.58 15.90
CA ILE A 233 -0.93 -6.35 16.47
C ILE A 233 -1.36 -5.36 15.36
N SER A 234 -0.58 -5.23 14.28
CA SER A 234 -0.86 -4.36 13.12
C SER A 234 -1.92 -4.92 12.21
#